data_AF-A0A979G4U6-F1
#
_entry.id   AF-A0A979G4U6-F1
#
_cell.length_a   1.000
_cell.length_b   1.000
_cell.length_c   1.000
_cell.angle_alpha   90.00
_cell.angle_beta   90.00
_cell.angle_gamma   90.00
#
_symmetry.space_group_name_H-M   'P 1'
#
loop_
_entity.id
_entity.type
_entity.pdbx_description
1 polymer ?
#
loop_
_entity_poly.entity_id
_entity_poly.type
_entity_poly.pdbx_seq_one_letter_code
_entity_poly.pdbx_strand_id
1 'polypeptide(L)'
;MSENNSRITFQEQVIWTNTSLRDLVLLLLMQESTLPQYQPESRLLQDYLLKNLNVFYDTELDTILADVAVADQLEKMLLQIGEAIGQSTPKIRNEWRQKLFGIYLKNKPGTDKKKAGWALQQLPDMADPAVTALLGQLTRMIRGEYIFETVRDVTIEQLSGKWQSIQVKDTPQYDINFNMMDDISPRHEPIRISIQTTDNTSSILVETPVYNWATRKKDTLDWIAGAVTIHEGCLLVSSHGRKDYRIPVLKMEPDYFETFLFHTYISLERLKA
;
A
#
# COMPACT_ATOMS: atom_id res chain seq x y z
N MET A 1 -17.07 -25.39 -25.38
CA MET A 1 -16.06 -24.32 -25.28
C MET A 1 -16.48 -23.44 -24.12
N SER A 2 -15.92 -23.68 -22.94
CA SER A 2 -16.20 -22.86 -21.76
C SER A 2 -15.25 -21.68 -21.78
N GLU A 3 -15.79 -20.48 -21.95
CA GLU A 3 -15.06 -19.24 -21.75
C GLU A 3 -14.53 -19.22 -20.31
N ASN A 4 -13.21 -19.33 -20.16
CA ASN A 4 -12.51 -19.09 -18.90
C ASN A 4 -12.57 -17.59 -18.60
N ASN A 5 -13.74 -17.10 -18.22
CA ASN A 5 -13.94 -15.77 -17.66
C ASN A 5 -13.64 -15.81 -16.15
N SER A 6 -12.39 -16.11 -15.80
CA SER A 6 -11.89 -15.81 -14.45
C SER A 6 -11.61 -14.31 -14.38
N ARG A 7 -12.63 -13.54 -13.99
CA ARG A 7 -12.48 -12.14 -13.61
C ARG A 7 -11.62 -12.11 -12.34
N ILE A 8 -10.38 -11.65 -12.49
CA ILE A 8 -9.43 -11.48 -11.38
C ILE A 8 -9.99 -10.36 -10.50
N THR A 9 -10.31 -10.69 -9.26
CA THR A 9 -10.71 -9.75 -8.22
C THR A 9 -9.58 -9.63 -7.21
N PHE A 10 -9.25 -8.38 -6.90
CA PHE A 10 -8.16 -8.00 -6.03
C PHE A 10 -8.44 -8.34 -4.57
N GLN A 11 -7.37 -8.43 -3.79
CA GLN A 11 -7.41 -8.16 -2.36
C GLN A 11 -6.89 -6.74 -2.20
N GLU A 12 -7.74 -5.78 -1.79
CA GLU A 12 -7.27 -4.41 -1.63
C GLU A 12 -6.07 -4.35 -0.68
N GLN A 13 -5.18 -3.40 -0.90
CA GLN A 13 -4.25 -2.99 0.15
C GLN A 13 -5.07 -2.52 1.35
N VAL A 14 -5.19 -3.38 2.36
CA VAL A 14 -5.89 -3.05 3.59
C VAL A 14 -4.96 -2.17 4.45
N ILE A 15 -4.87 -0.88 4.10
CA ILE A 15 -4.24 0.15 4.94
C ILE A 15 -5.03 0.25 6.26
N TRP A 16 -6.34 0.00 6.18
CA TRP A 16 -7.27 0.04 7.29
C TRP A 16 -7.34 -1.29 8.05
N THR A 17 -6.21 -1.77 8.57
CA THR A 17 -6.17 -3.00 9.38
C THR A 17 -6.94 -2.86 10.69
N ASN A 18 -7.15 -1.61 11.16
CA ASN A 18 -7.92 -1.28 12.35
C ASN A 18 -8.99 -0.22 12.02
N THR A 19 -10.27 -0.63 12.14
CA THR A 19 -11.43 0.24 11.86
C THR A 19 -11.45 1.49 12.73
N SER A 20 -11.08 1.39 14.01
CA SER A 20 -11.11 2.53 14.93
C SER A 20 -10.01 3.56 14.59
N LEU A 21 -8.84 3.12 14.12
CA LEU A 21 -7.78 4.03 13.65
C LEU A 21 -8.20 4.75 12.37
N ARG A 22 -8.79 4.01 11.41
CA ARG A 22 -9.35 4.59 10.19
C ARG A 22 -10.38 5.66 10.51
N ASP A 23 -11.40 5.29 11.29
CA ASP A 23 -12.55 6.15 11.55
C ASP A 23 -12.10 7.43 12.25
N LEU A 24 -11.10 7.35 13.14
CA LEU A 24 -10.46 8.53 13.72
C LEU A 24 -9.78 9.39 12.65
N VAL A 25 -8.90 8.82 11.81
CA VAL A 25 -8.21 9.58 10.75
C VAL A 25 -9.18 10.24 9.77
N LEU A 26 -10.24 9.55 9.36
CA LEU A 26 -11.29 10.12 8.50
C LEU A 26 -12.02 11.28 9.17
N LEU A 27 -12.32 11.18 10.47
CA LEU A 27 -12.95 12.26 11.23
C LEU A 27 -12.01 13.46 11.38
N LEU A 28 -10.71 13.23 11.59
CA LEU A 28 -9.69 14.29 11.64
C LEU A 28 -9.58 15.01 10.30
N LEU A 29 -9.50 14.25 9.19
CA LEU A 29 -9.48 14.79 7.83
C LEU A 29 -10.76 15.58 7.51
N MET A 30 -11.92 15.07 7.91
CA MET A 30 -13.19 15.80 7.73
C MET A 30 -13.21 17.10 8.51
N GLN A 31 -12.76 17.09 9.76
CA GLN A 31 -12.63 18.32 10.56
C GLN A 31 -11.70 19.32 9.87
N GLU A 32 -10.55 18.87 9.41
CA GLU A 32 -9.54 19.70 8.74
C GLU A 32 -10.08 20.27 7.42
N SER A 33 -10.82 19.48 6.64
CA SER A 33 -11.41 19.89 5.35
C SER A 33 -12.45 21.02 5.48
N THR A 34 -13.00 21.23 6.68
CA THR A 34 -13.96 22.32 6.94
C THR A 34 -13.28 23.67 7.18
N LEU A 35 -11.95 23.72 7.28
CA LEU A 35 -11.23 24.97 7.49
C LEU A 35 -11.18 25.80 6.20
N PRO A 36 -11.32 27.14 6.29
CA PRO A 36 -11.38 28.02 5.12
C PRO A 36 -10.18 27.91 4.17
N GLN A 37 -8.99 27.59 4.70
CA GLN A 37 -7.75 27.46 3.94
C GLN A 37 -7.73 26.29 2.95
N TYR A 38 -8.67 25.34 3.07
CA TYR A 38 -8.80 24.18 2.21
C TYR A 38 -10.04 24.24 1.30
N GLN A 39 -10.78 25.35 1.29
CA GLN A 39 -11.92 25.56 0.38
C GLN A 39 -11.65 26.71 -0.59
N PRO A 40 -11.51 26.39 -1.89
CA PRO A 40 -12.50 26.94 -2.83
C PRO A 40 -13.07 25.96 -3.90
N GLU A 41 -12.44 24.82 -4.23
CA GLU A 41 -12.85 24.02 -5.42
C GLU A 41 -12.93 22.48 -5.27
N SER A 42 -12.49 21.86 -4.16
CA SER A 42 -12.33 20.38 -4.09
C SER A 42 -13.50 19.61 -3.43
N ARG A 43 -14.69 19.67 -4.06
CA ARG A 43 -15.82 18.80 -3.64
C ARG A 43 -15.46 17.30 -3.69
N LEU A 44 -14.60 16.90 -4.62
CA LEU A 44 -14.16 15.50 -4.79
C LEU A 44 -13.53 14.90 -3.52
N LEU A 45 -12.65 15.62 -2.82
CA LEU A 45 -12.02 15.14 -1.59
C LEU A 45 -13.03 15.03 -0.45
N GLN A 46 -13.88 16.04 -0.29
CA GLN A 46 -14.91 16.04 0.75
C GLN A 46 -15.95 14.93 0.54
N ASP A 47 -16.40 14.75 -0.71
CA ASP A 47 -17.35 13.70 -1.09
C ASP A 47 -16.73 12.30 -0.90
N TYR A 48 -15.43 12.14 -1.20
CA TYR A 48 -14.69 10.92 -0.92
C TYR A 48 -14.66 10.60 0.59
N LEU A 49 -14.26 11.57 1.43
CA LEU A 49 -14.17 11.38 2.87
C LEU A 49 -15.54 11.07 3.49
N LEU A 50 -16.60 11.73 3.01
CA LEU A 50 -17.99 11.47 3.39
C LEU A 50 -18.47 10.06 3.00
N LYS A 51 -18.16 9.61 1.78
CA LYS A 51 -18.50 8.27 1.30
C LYS A 51 -17.87 7.19 2.18
N ASN A 52 -16.59 7.34 2.54
CA ASN A 52 -15.86 6.37 3.37
C ASN A 52 -16.29 6.36 4.85
N LEU A 53 -16.77 7.48 5.39
CA LEU A 53 -17.39 7.50 6.72
C LEU A 53 -18.73 6.76 6.77
N ASN A 54 -19.45 6.72 5.64
CA ASN A 54 -20.82 6.21 5.54
C ASN A 54 -20.92 4.76 5.06
N VAL A 55 -19.91 4.24 4.34
CA VAL A 55 -19.90 2.86 3.80
C VAL A 55 -18.48 2.27 3.87
N PHE A 56 -18.37 1.02 4.34
CA PHE A 56 -17.19 0.17 4.15
C PHE A 56 -17.21 -0.38 2.73
N TYR A 57 -16.48 0.22 1.77
CA TYR A 57 -15.95 -0.47 0.59
C TYR A 57 -14.87 0.39 -0.08
N ASP A 58 -13.66 -0.15 -0.09
CA ASP A 58 -12.69 -0.23 -1.20
C ASP A 58 -12.88 0.78 -2.32
N THR A 59 -12.56 2.03 -2.00
CA THR A 59 -12.19 2.98 -3.03
C THR A 59 -10.66 3.04 -2.98
N GLU A 60 -10.02 2.58 -4.06
CA GLU A 60 -8.57 2.53 -4.20
C GLU A 60 -8.01 3.93 -3.96
N LEU A 61 -7.05 4.04 -3.03
CA LEU A 61 -6.38 5.31 -2.75
C LEU A 61 -5.88 5.95 -4.05
N ASP A 62 -5.43 5.11 -4.98
CA ASP A 62 -4.97 5.43 -6.33
C ASP A 62 -5.99 6.21 -7.18
N THR A 63 -7.29 5.98 -7.01
CA THR A 63 -8.34 6.72 -7.74
C THR A 63 -8.45 8.18 -7.27
N ILE A 64 -8.14 8.45 -6.01
CA ILE A 64 -8.19 9.78 -5.40
C ILE A 64 -6.88 10.53 -5.67
N LEU A 65 -5.77 9.80 -5.61
CA LEU A 65 -4.43 10.31 -5.88
C LEU A 65 -4.17 10.57 -7.37
N ALA A 66 -5.07 10.13 -8.25
CA ALA A 66 -5.03 10.44 -9.68
C ALA A 66 -5.17 11.94 -9.99
N ASP A 67 -5.78 12.72 -9.09
CA ASP A 67 -5.82 14.18 -9.18
C ASP A 67 -4.74 14.81 -8.28
N VAL A 68 -3.76 15.43 -8.93
CA VAL A 68 -2.62 16.08 -8.26
C VAL A 68 -3.08 17.17 -7.26
N ALA A 69 -4.14 17.90 -7.57
CA ALA A 69 -4.66 18.94 -6.66
C ALA A 69 -5.30 18.34 -5.40
N VAL A 70 -5.93 17.17 -5.54
CA VAL A 70 -6.51 16.42 -4.41
C VAL A 70 -5.41 15.81 -3.56
N ALA A 71 -4.38 15.23 -4.19
CA ALA A 71 -3.22 14.67 -3.51
C ALA A 71 -2.47 15.73 -2.69
N ASP A 72 -2.16 16.89 -3.28
CA ASP A 72 -1.48 18.01 -2.61
C ASP A 72 -2.28 18.54 -1.40
N GLN A 73 -3.60 18.63 -1.53
CA GLN A 73 -4.46 19.10 -0.46
C GLN A 73 -4.53 18.09 0.69
N LEU A 74 -4.70 16.80 0.36
CA LEU A 74 -4.73 15.72 1.33
C LEU A 74 -3.40 15.64 2.10
N GLU A 75 -2.27 15.81 1.42
CA GLU A 75 -0.95 15.85 2.05
C GLU A 75 -0.85 16.99 3.08
N LYS A 76 -1.23 18.21 2.69
CA LYS A 76 -1.21 19.37 3.60
C LYS A 76 -2.06 19.15 4.84
N MET A 77 -3.26 18.57 4.65
CA MET A 77 -4.14 18.24 5.77
C MET A 77 -3.52 17.20 6.71
N LEU A 78 -2.92 16.14 6.18
CA LEU A 78 -2.26 15.10 6.98
C LEU A 78 -1.09 15.66 7.80
N LEU A 79 -0.27 16.52 7.18
CA LEU A 79 0.84 17.19 7.87
C LEU A 79 0.35 18.09 9.00
N GLN A 80 -0.68 18.90 8.74
CA GLN A 80 -1.26 19.81 9.74
C GLN A 80 -1.87 19.05 10.92
N ILE A 81 -2.56 17.92 10.64
CA ILE A 81 -3.09 17.03 11.67
C ILE A 81 -1.95 16.43 12.50
N GLY A 82 -0.88 15.97 11.85
CA GLY A 82 0.31 15.43 12.52
C GLY A 82 0.97 16.45 13.47
N GLU A 83 1.16 17.69 13.02
CA GLU A 83 1.67 18.78 13.85
C GLU A 83 0.75 19.08 15.04
N ALA A 84 -0.56 19.15 14.81
CA ALA A 84 -1.55 19.39 15.86
C ALA A 84 -1.55 18.28 16.92
N ILE A 85 -1.35 17.02 16.53
CA ILE A 85 -1.18 15.90 17.45
C ILE A 85 0.10 16.06 18.27
N GLY A 86 1.22 16.38 17.62
CA GLY A 86 2.52 16.57 18.28
C GLY A 86 2.52 17.69 19.33
N GLN A 87 1.69 18.71 19.12
CA GLN A 87 1.53 19.85 20.05
C GLN A 87 0.36 19.66 21.04
N SER A 88 -0.36 18.53 20.98
CA SER A 88 -1.59 18.34 21.73
C SER A 88 -1.36 18.15 23.23
N THR A 89 -2.05 18.96 24.03
CA THR A 89 -2.18 18.76 25.49
C THR A 89 -3.46 17.99 25.81
N PRO A 90 -3.60 17.36 27.00
CA PRO A 90 -4.83 16.65 27.38
C PRO A 90 -6.11 17.50 27.25
N LYS A 91 -6.00 18.80 27.52
CA LYS A 91 -7.11 19.75 27.34
C LYS A 91 -7.49 19.89 25.86
N ILE A 92 -6.50 20.09 24.99
CA ILE A 92 -6.70 20.20 23.53
C ILE A 92 -7.31 18.91 22.99
N ARG A 93 -6.85 17.73 23.44
CA ARG A 93 -7.41 16.43 23.01
C ARG A 93 -8.90 16.29 23.35
N ASN A 94 -9.31 16.75 24.54
CA ASN A 94 -10.73 16.78 24.92
C ASN A 94 -11.56 17.73 24.05
N GLU A 95 -11.02 18.91 23.71
CA GLU A 95 -11.68 19.86 22.80
C GLU A 95 -11.83 19.28 21.40
N TRP A 96 -10.81 18.57 20.90
CA TRP A 96 -10.88 17.85 19.63
C TRP A 96 -11.96 16.78 19.65
N ARG A 97 -12.08 16.01 20.73
CA ARG A 97 -13.15 14.99 20.87
C ARG A 97 -14.55 15.58 20.71
N GLN A 98 -14.77 16.80 21.22
CA GLN A 98 -16.04 17.52 21.04
C GLN A 98 -16.24 17.99 19.60
N LYS A 99 -15.17 18.46 18.92
CA LYS A 99 -15.24 18.81 17.49
C LYS A 99 -15.58 17.58 16.64
N LEU A 100 -14.90 16.45 16.88
CA LEU A 100 -15.17 15.19 16.18
C LEU A 100 -16.60 14.69 16.42
N PHE A 101 -17.15 14.90 17.63
CA PHE A 101 -18.56 14.61 17.92
C PHE A 101 -19.52 15.41 17.04
N GLY A 102 -19.26 16.71 16.88
CA GLY A 102 -20.05 17.57 15.98
C GLY A 102 -19.98 17.13 14.51
N ILE A 103 -18.77 16.82 14.03
CA ILE A 103 -18.53 16.32 12.67
C ILE A 103 -19.23 14.97 12.44
N TYR A 104 -19.13 14.04 13.38
CA TYR A 104 -19.76 12.73 13.29
C TYR A 104 -21.28 12.84 13.14
N LEU A 105 -21.94 13.64 13.98
CA LEU A 105 -23.38 13.84 13.92
C LEU A 105 -23.83 14.56 12.64
N LYS A 106 -23.05 15.56 12.19
CA LYS A 106 -23.32 16.28 10.94
C LYS A 106 -23.31 15.33 9.73
N ASN A 107 -22.40 14.37 9.73
CA ASN A 107 -22.18 13.48 8.59
C ASN A 107 -22.96 12.16 8.65
N LYS A 108 -23.57 11.83 9.80
CA LYS A 108 -24.49 10.69 9.98
C LYS A 108 -25.87 11.14 10.50
N PRO A 109 -26.64 11.88 9.68
CA PRO A 109 -27.96 12.36 10.08
C PRO A 109 -28.88 11.18 10.43
N GLY A 110 -29.48 11.21 11.62
CA GLY A 110 -30.30 10.12 12.17
C GLY A 110 -29.62 9.28 13.25
N THR A 111 -28.33 9.47 13.50
CA THR A 111 -27.66 8.85 14.65
C THR A 111 -27.98 9.62 15.93
N ASP A 112 -28.47 8.94 16.97
CA ASP A 112 -28.71 9.58 18.26
C ASP A 112 -27.40 9.96 18.97
N LYS A 113 -27.45 10.96 19.85
CA LYS A 113 -26.27 11.46 20.58
C LYS A 113 -25.58 10.39 21.42
N LYS A 114 -26.32 9.39 21.90
CA LYS A 114 -25.80 8.31 22.74
C LYS A 114 -24.93 7.38 21.89
N LYS A 115 -25.44 6.91 20.75
CA LYS A 115 -24.71 6.08 19.78
C LYS A 115 -23.47 6.77 19.24
N ALA A 116 -23.56 8.06 18.91
CA ALA A 116 -22.40 8.85 18.52
C ALA A 116 -21.34 8.89 19.64
N GLY A 117 -21.77 9.10 20.89
CA GLY A 117 -20.89 9.06 22.06
C GLY A 117 -20.19 7.73 22.24
N TRP A 118 -20.91 6.61 22.09
CA TRP A 118 -20.33 5.26 22.14
C TRP A 118 -19.31 5.03 21.02
N ALA A 119 -19.62 5.42 19.77
CA ALA A 119 -18.70 5.27 18.65
C ALA A 119 -17.38 6.04 18.88
N LEU A 120 -17.45 7.27 19.38
CA LEU A 120 -16.27 8.10 19.69
C LEU A 120 -15.51 7.65 20.93
N GLN A 121 -16.13 6.86 21.82
CA GLN A 121 -15.45 6.21 22.93
C GLN A 121 -14.58 5.03 22.50
N GLN A 122 -14.93 4.38 21.38
CA GLN A 122 -14.18 3.24 20.82
C GLN A 122 -13.01 3.68 19.91
N LEU A 123 -12.87 4.98 19.66
CA LEU A 123 -11.72 5.51 18.93
C LEU A 123 -10.48 5.56 19.85
N PRO A 124 -9.29 5.29 19.30
CA PRO A 124 -8.03 5.45 20.03
C PRO A 124 -7.80 6.92 20.42
N ASP A 125 -6.87 7.14 21.36
CA ASP A 125 -6.40 8.50 21.65
C ASP A 125 -5.72 9.07 20.41
N MET A 126 -5.93 10.36 20.12
CA MET A 126 -5.32 10.97 18.94
C MET A 126 -3.79 11.02 19.00
N ALA A 127 -3.21 10.93 20.19
CA ALA A 127 -1.76 10.84 20.38
C ALA A 127 -1.27 9.39 20.50
N ASP A 128 -2.11 8.39 20.22
CA ASP A 128 -1.67 7.01 20.07
C ASP A 128 -0.61 6.95 18.96
N PRO A 129 0.58 6.37 19.21
CA PRO A 129 1.62 6.23 18.19
C PRO A 129 1.14 5.59 16.90
N ALA A 130 0.14 4.70 16.94
CA ALA A 130 -0.44 4.07 15.76
C ALA A 130 -1.17 5.08 14.86
N VAL A 131 -1.74 6.15 15.41
CA VAL A 131 -2.35 7.24 14.63
C VAL A 131 -1.26 8.01 13.87
N THR A 132 -0.18 8.39 14.55
CA THR A 132 0.95 9.10 13.92
C THR A 132 1.63 8.25 12.85
N ALA A 133 1.80 6.94 13.10
CA ALA A 133 2.34 6.01 12.12
C ALA A 133 1.46 5.93 10.86
N LEU A 134 0.14 5.84 11.03
CA LEU A 134 -0.82 5.79 9.94
C LEU A 134 -0.88 7.09 9.13
N LEU A 135 -0.84 8.26 9.77
CA LEU A 135 -0.74 9.55 9.09
C LEU A 135 0.55 9.65 8.26
N GLY A 136 1.67 9.16 8.82
CA GLY A 136 2.95 9.06 8.12
C GLY A 136 2.87 8.14 6.89
N GLN A 137 2.25 6.97 7.04
CA GLN A 137 2.05 6.03 5.93
C GLN A 137 1.21 6.66 4.80
N LEU A 138 0.09 7.31 5.13
CA LEU A 138 -0.75 8.00 4.14
C LEU A 138 -0.01 9.14 3.44
N THR A 139 0.78 9.92 4.18
CA THR A 139 1.61 11.00 3.60
C THR A 139 2.64 10.43 2.62
N ARG A 140 3.29 9.33 3.00
CA ARG A 140 4.25 8.63 2.14
C ARG A 140 3.59 8.06 0.89
N MET A 141 2.38 7.49 1.02
CA MET A 141 1.60 7.00 -0.12
C MET A 141 1.33 8.12 -1.13
N ILE A 142 0.88 9.27 -0.65
CA ILE A 142 0.62 10.45 -1.51
C ILE A 142 1.87 10.89 -2.26
N ARG A 143 3.01 10.89 -1.57
CA ARG A 143 4.31 11.29 -2.16
C ARG A 143 4.97 10.20 -3.00
N GLY A 144 4.41 8.99 -3.03
CA GLY A 144 5.08 7.82 -3.59
C GLY A 144 6.38 7.44 -2.86
N GLU A 145 6.55 7.88 -1.61
CA GLU A 145 7.64 7.47 -0.72
C GLU A 145 7.42 6.04 -0.20
N TYR A 146 8.45 5.41 0.38
CA TYR A 146 8.35 4.05 0.91
C TYR A 146 7.31 3.94 2.03
N ILE A 147 6.13 3.42 1.69
CA ILE A 147 5.01 3.22 2.62
C ILE A 147 5.29 2.10 3.61
N PHE A 148 6.24 1.25 3.28
CA PHE A 148 6.68 0.16 4.13
C PHE A 148 7.94 0.53 4.89
N GLU A 149 7.99 0.11 6.15
CA GLU A 149 9.25 0.04 6.88
C GLU A 149 10.07 -1.10 6.30
N THR A 150 11.34 -0.82 5.98
CA THR A 150 12.26 -1.81 5.43
C THR A 150 13.26 -2.26 6.49
N VAL A 151 13.73 -3.51 6.36
CA VAL A 151 14.84 -4.03 7.17
C VAL A 151 16.13 -3.33 6.73
N ARG A 152 16.56 -2.32 7.47
CA ARG A 152 17.69 -1.45 7.08
C ARG A 152 19.04 -2.17 6.99
N ASP A 153 19.24 -3.20 7.80
CA ASP A 153 20.53 -3.89 7.95
C ASP A 153 20.64 -5.16 7.07
N VAL A 154 19.75 -5.33 6.09
CA VAL A 154 19.78 -6.49 5.18
C VAL A 154 20.96 -6.42 4.22
N THR A 155 21.63 -7.56 4.00
CA THR A 155 22.75 -7.67 3.04
C THR A 155 22.38 -8.49 1.80
N ILE A 156 23.14 -8.32 0.71
CA ILE A 156 22.86 -9.01 -0.54
C ILE A 156 23.17 -10.50 -0.43
N GLU A 157 24.13 -10.87 0.42
CA GLU A 157 24.49 -12.25 0.73
C GLU A 157 23.33 -12.98 1.42
N GLN A 158 22.62 -12.29 2.32
CA GLN A 158 21.43 -12.84 2.98
C GLN A 158 20.30 -13.11 1.98
N LEU A 159 20.18 -12.28 0.94
CA LEU A 159 19.16 -12.42 -0.11
C LEU A 159 19.62 -13.29 -1.28
N SER A 160 20.89 -13.66 -1.35
CA SER A 160 21.44 -14.47 -2.43
C SER A 160 20.87 -15.89 -2.41
N GLY A 161 20.55 -16.42 -3.58
CA GLY A 161 19.91 -17.71 -3.76
C GLY A 161 18.66 -17.63 -4.63
N LYS A 162 17.93 -18.75 -4.69
CA LYS A 162 16.64 -18.82 -5.37
C LYS A 162 15.51 -18.86 -4.35
N TRP A 163 14.48 -18.08 -4.60
CA TRP A 163 13.31 -17.94 -3.73
C TRP A 163 12.03 -18.15 -4.54
N GLN A 164 10.97 -18.63 -3.91
CA GLN A 164 9.65 -18.80 -4.52
C GLN A 164 8.54 -18.29 -3.62
N SER A 165 7.45 -17.77 -4.20
CA SER A 165 6.30 -17.34 -3.40
C SER A 165 5.65 -18.52 -2.67
N ILE A 166 5.35 -18.30 -1.39
CA ILE A 166 4.74 -19.30 -0.49
C ILE A 166 3.24 -19.44 -0.77
N GLN A 167 2.56 -18.37 -1.18
CA GLN A 167 1.12 -18.36 -1.39
C GLN A 167 0.75 -18.07 -2.85
N VAL A 168 -0.04 -18.96 -3.45
CA VAL A 168 -0.58 -18.81 -4.82
C VAL A 168 -1.73 -17.77 -4.89
N LYS A 169 -2.29 -17.39 -3.73
CA LYS A 169 -3.37 -16.39 -3.65
C LYS A 169 -2.90 -14.95 -3.80
N ASP A 170 -1.61 -14.70 -3.70
CA ASP A 170 -0.99 -13.41 -4.01
C ASP A 170 -0.93 -13.28 -5.54
N THR A 171 -2.09 -12.98 -6.15
CA THR A 171 -2.20 -12.83 -7.61
C THR A 171 -1.59 -11.47 -7.97
N PRO A 172 -0.38 -11.43 -8.53
CA PRO A 172 0.37 -10.19 -8.65
C PRO A 172 -0.25 -9.32 -9.75
N GLN A 173 -0.36 -8.01 -9.51
CA GLN A 173 -0.74 -7.07 -10.55
C GLN A 173 0.50 -6.72 -11.38
N TYR A 174 0.72 -7.49 -12.42
CA TYR A 174 1.77 -7.19 -13.39
C TYR A 174 1.42 -5.91 -14.15
N ASP A 175 2.38 -5.02 -14.38
CA ASP A 175 2.26 -3.88 -15.29
C ASP A 175 2.25 -4.33 -16.78
N ILE A 176 1.64 -5.48 -17.07
CA ILE A 176 1.50 -6.07 -18.41
C ILE A 176 0.04 -6.29 -18.69
N ASN A 177 -0.40 -5.79 -19.83
CA ASN A 177 -1.63 -6.29 -20.42
C ASN A 177 -1.34 -7.61 -21.15
N PHE A 178 -1.54 -8.75 -20.46
CA PHE A 178 -1.39 -10.07 -21.08
C PHE A 178 -2.35 -10.28 -22.26
N ASN A 179 -3.45 -9.50 -22.36
CA ASN A 179 -4.33 -9.55 -23.53
C ASN A 179 -3.70 -8.94 -24.79
N MET A 180 -2.56 -8.25 -24.67
CA MET A 180 -1.77 -7.75 -25.81
C MET A 180 -0.56 -8.64 -26.14
N MET A 181 -0.30 -9.69 -25.35
CA MET A 181 0.69 -10.72 -25.67
C MET A 181 -0.07 -11.94 -26.21
N ASP A 182 -0.32 -11.95 -27.52
CA ASP A 182 -1.19 -12.92 -28.21
C ASP A 182 -0.92 -14.40 -27.85
N ASP A 183 0.32 -14.72 -27.46
CA ASP A 183 0.76 -16.08 -27.20
C ASP A 183 1.06 -16.39 -25.73
N ILE A 184 0.92 -15.46 -24.77
CA ILE A 184 1.39 -15.66 -23.39
C ILE A 184 0.29 -15.36 -22.37
N SER A 185 -0.01 -16.32 -21.50
CA SER A 185 -0.94 -16.12 -20.37
C SER A 185 -0.30 -16.48 -19.03
N PRO A 186 -0.59 -15.75 -17.93
CA PRO A 186 -0.05 -16.06 -16.61
C PRO A 186 -0.52 -17.43 -16.12
N ARG A 187 0.27 -18.08 -15.27
CA ARG A 187 -0.09 -19.37 -14.65
C ARG A 187 -0.17 -19.25 -13.14
N HIS A 188 -1.02 -20.09 -12.54
CA HIS A 188 -1.09 -20.30 -11.10
C HIS A 188 0.09 -21.14 -10.59
N GLU A 189 1.31 -20.66 -10.82
CA GLU A 189 2.54 -21.21 -10.25
C GLU A 189 3.31 -20.06 -9.56
N PRO A 190 4.11 -20.33 -8.51
CA PRO A 190 4.77 -19.27 -7.75
C PRO A 190 5.73 -18.43 -8.59
N ILE A 191 5.71 -17.10 -8.38
CA ILE A 191 6.81 -16.23 -8.81
C ILE A 191 8.11 -16.72 -8.18
N ARG A 192 9.20 -16.66 -8.93
CA ARG A 192 10.54 -16.94 -8.42
C ARG A 192 11.41 -15.70 -8.50
N ILE A 193 12.25 -15.52 -7.49
CA ILE A 193 13.27 -14.48 -7.47
C ILE A 193 14.62 -15.18 -7.28
N SER A 194 15.52 -14.96 -8.23
CA SER A 194 16.89 -15.46 -8.17
C SER A 194 17.83 -14.27 -8.00
N ILE A 195 18.60 -14.24 -6.91
CA ILE A 195 19.64 -13.24 -6.67
C ILE A 195 20.99 -13.95 -6.69
N GLN A 196 21.88 -13.51 -7.55
CA GLN A 196 23.19 -14.11 -7.74
C GLN A 196 24.29 -13.08 -7.57
N THR A 197 25.30 -13.43 -6.79
CA THR A 197 26.50 -12.61 -6.57
C THR A 197 27.67 -13.30 -7.26
N THR A 198 28.28 -12.61 -8.22
CA THR A 198 29.49 -13.07 -8.92
C THR A 198 30.54 -11.96 -8.86
N ASP A 199 31.72 -12.31 -8.34
CA ASP A 199 32.81 -11.38 -8.04
C ASP A 199 32.34 -10.20 -7.18
N ASN A 200 32.17 -9.02 -7.79
CA ASN A 200 31.73 -7.77 -7.17
C ASN A 200 30.40 -7.26 -7.75
N THR A 201 29.70 -8.08 -8.53
CA THR A 201 28.43 -7.73 -9.15
C THR A 201 27.34 -8.64 -8.63
N SER A 202 26.22 -8.04 -8.25
CA SER A 202 25.02 -8.79 -7.90
C SER A 202 23.98 -8.58 -8.99
N SER A 203 23.26 -9.63 -9.34
CA SER A 203 22.17 -9.58 -10.31
C SER A 203 20.92 -10.22 -9.73
N ILE A 204 19.77 -9.73 -10.19
CA ILE A 204 18.47 -10.28 -9.84
C ILE A 204 17.74 -10.69 -11.11
N LEU A 205 16.97 -11.76 -11.01
CA LEU A 205 16.00 -12.19 -11.99
C LEU A 205 14.68 -12.51 -11.28
N VAL A 206 13.60 -11.85 -11.69
CA VAL A 206 12.23 -12.15 -11.26
C VAL A 206 11.52 -12.88 -12.39
N GLU A 207 11.21 -14.15 -12.16
CA GLU A 207 10.62 -15.07 -13.13
C GLU A 207 9.12 -15.22 -12.84
N THR A 208 8.28 -14.89 -13.82
CA THR A 208 6.84 -15.12 -13.75
C THR A 208 6.48 -16.35 -14.57
N PRO A 209 5.90 -17.41 -13.97
CA PRO A 209 5.44 -18.57 -14.73
C PRO A 209 4.30 -18.22 -15.68
N VAL A 210 4.45 -18.60 -16.94
CA VAL A 210 3.46 -18.36 -17.99
C VAL A 210 3.19 -19.62 -18.81
N TYR A 211 2.09 -19.61 -19.54
CA TYR A 211 1.77 -20.60 -20.56
C TYR A 211 1.96 -19.93 -21.91
N ASN A 212 2.79 -20.54 -22.75
CA ASN A 212 3.02 -20.09 -24.10
C ASN A 212 2.09 -20.87 -25.05
N TRP A 213 1.10 -20.19 -25.62
CA TRP A 213 0.09 -20.75 -26.51
C TRP A 213 0.65 -21.09 -27.89
N ALA A 214 1.65 -20.35 -28.39
CA ALA A 214 2.32 -20.67 -29.65
C ALA A 214 3.06 -22.01 -29.56
N THR A 215 3.75 -22.27 -28.45
CA THR A 215 4.52 -23.51 -28.25
C THR A 215 3.75 -24.60 -27.50
N ARG A 216 2.59 -24.26 -26.94
CA ARG A 216 1.74 -25.10 -26.06
C ARG A 216 2.49 -25.65 -24.84
N LYS A 217 3.46 -24.90 -24.32
CA LYS A 217 4.34 -25.33 -23.22
C LYS A 217 4.32 -24.35 -22.06
N LYS A 218 4.72 -24.86 -20.90
CA LYS A 218 5.06 -24.04 -19.74
C LYS A 218 6.32 -23.25 -20.06
N ASP A 219 6.33 -21.99 -19.70
CA ASP A 219 7.45 -21.07 -19.94
C ASP A 219 7.59 -20.09 -18.77
N THR A 220 8.63 -19.27 -18.78
CA THR A 220 8.86 -18.21 -17.80
C THR A 220 9.07 -16.89 -18.49
N LEU A 221 8.41 -15.85 -17.97
CA LEU A 221 8.65 -14.47 -18.39
C LEU A 221 9.63 -13.80 -17.42
N ASP A 222 10.77 -13.39 -17.95
CA ASP A 222 11.80 -12.65 -17.23
C ASP A 222 11.39 -11.18 -17.10
N TRP A 223 10.77 -10.83 -15.98
CA TRP A 223 10.10 -9.54 -15.85
C TRP A 223 11.03 -8.42 -15.36
N ILE A 224 11.79 -8.71 -14.29
CA ILE A 224 12.80 -7.80 -13.75
C ILE A 224 14.14 -8.53 -13.83
N ALA A 225 15.05 -8.01 -14.64
CA ALA A 225 16.40 -8.52 -14.79
C ALA A 225 17.38 -7.34 -14.84
N GLY A 226 18.46 -7.44 -14.07
CA GLY A 226 19.48 -6.40 -14.04
C GLY A 226 20.48 -6.52 -12.90
N ALA A 227 21.40 -5.56 -12.84
CA ALA A 227 22.29 -5.40 -11.71
C ALA A 227 21.49 -4.96 -10.49
N VAL A 228 21.81 -5.52 -9.32
CA VAL A 228 21.12 -5.21 -8.07
C VAL A 228 22.10 -4.72 -7.00
N THR A 229 21.70 -3.70 -6.25
CA THR A 229 22.38 -3.23 -5.04
C THR A 229 21.39 -3.11 -3.90
N ILE A 230 21.87 -2.92 -2.67
CA ILE A 230 21.01 -2.66 -1.52
C ILE A 230 21.21 -1.23 -1.04
N HIS A 231 20.09 -0.53 -0.83
CA HIS A 231 20.08 0.79 -0.22
C HIS A 231 18.84 0.93 0.67
N GLU A 232 19.06 1.24 1.95
CA GLU A 232 18.00 1.47 2.94
C GLU A 232 16.96 0.34 2.98
N GLY A 233 17.42 -0.91 3.06
CA GLY A 233 16.55 -2.08 3.08
C GLY A 233 15.76 -2.34 1.79
N CYS A 234 16.19 -1.76 0.66
CA CYS A 234 15.60 -2.00 -0.65
C CYS A 234 16.61 -2.61 -1.62
N LEU A 235 16.16 -3.54 -2.46
CA LEU A 235 16.88 -3.98 -3.65
C LEU A 235 16.67 -2.94 -4.76
N LEU A 236 17.75 -2.28 -5.17
CA LEU A 236 17.77 -1.35 -6.31
C LEU A 236 18.19 -2.11 -7.56
N VAL A 237 17.30 -2.21 -8.54
CA VAL A 237 17.57 -2.96 -9.78
C VAL A 237 17.76 -1.98 -10.93
N SER A 238 18.98 -1.92 -11.44
CA SER A 238 19.32 -1.20 -12.67
C SER A 238 19.16 -2.13 -13.86
N SER A 239 18.09 -1.93 -14.63
CA SER A 239 17.85 -2.67 -15.87
C SER A 239 18.33 -1.85 -17.07
N HIS A 240 19.09 -2.45 -17.99
CA HIS A 240 19.71 -1.76 -19.13
C HIS A 240 18.68 -0.98 -19.97
N GLY A 241 18.58 0.34 -19.75
CA GLY A 241 17.72 1.25 -20.52
C GLY A 241 16.25 1.29 -20.11
N ARG A 242 15.87 0.74 -18.95
CA ARG A 242 14.50 0.80 -18.39
C ARG A 242 14.46 1.55 -17.05
N LYS A 243 13.24 1.78 -16.55
CA LYS A 243 12.93 2.26 -15.19
C LYS A 243 13.72 1.47 -14.16
N ASP A 244 14.38 2.16 -13.24
CA ASP A 244 14.98 1.53 -12.07
C ASP A 244 13.87 0.97 -11.16
N TYR A 245 14.01 -0.29 -10.75
CA TYR A 245 13.08 -0.88 -9.79
C TYR A 245 13.64 -0.75 -8.39
N ARG A 246 12.78 -0.40 -7.43
CA ARG A 246 13.11 -0.42 -6.01
C ARG A 246 12.17 -1.38 -5.30
N ILE A 247 12.70 -2.50 -4.82
CA ILE A 247 11.94 -3.60 -4.22
C ILE A 247 12.24 -3.60 -2.71
N PRO A 248 11.31 -3.19 -1.85
CA PRO A 248 11.56 -3.09 -0.41
C PRO A 248 11.59 -4.47 0.26
N VAL A 249 12.53 -4.68 1.18
CA VAL A 249 12.59 -5.88 2.02
C VAL A 249 11.93 -5.55 3.34
N LEU A 250 10.74 -6.11 3.57
CA LEU A 250 9.86 -5.75 4.68
C LEU A 250 10.16 -6.56 5.93
N LYS A 251 10.53 -7.82 5.73
CA LYS A 251 10.94 -8.74 6.77
C LYS A 251 11.98 -9.70 6.23
N MET A 252 12.93 -10.06 7.06
CA MET A 252 13.98 -11.02 6.73
C MET A 252 14.10 -12.05 7.85
N GLU A 253 14.03 -13.32 7.48
CA GLU A 253 14.24 -14.48 8.33
C GLU A 253 15.18 -15.47 7.61
N PRO A 254 15.74 -16.50 8.27
CA PRO A 254 16.74 -17.38 7.65
C PRO A 254 16.27 -18.07 6.36
N ASP A 255 15.02 -18.50 6.30
CA ASP A 255 14.46 -19.30 5.20
C ASP A 255 13.34 -18.59 4.42
N TYR A 256 12.97 -17.36 4.81
CA TYR A 256 11.99 -16.58 4.06
C TYR A 256 12.22 -15.07 4.20
N PHE A 257 11.73 -14.30 3.23
CA PHE A 257 11.62 -12.85 3.35
C PHE A 257 10.30 -12.36 2.76
N GLU A 258 9.89 -11.18 3.20
CA GLU A 258 8.67 -10.52 2.75
C GLU A 258 9.05 -9.28 1.96
N THR A 259 8.36 -9.06 0.84
CA THR A 259 8.60 -7.92 -0.04
C THR A 259 7.29 -7.38 -0.60
N PHE A 260 7.36 -6.19 -1.18
CA PHE A 260 6.27 -5.63 -1.95
C PHE A 260 6.67 -5.51 -3.42
N LEU A 261 5.99 -6.27 -4.28
CA LEU A 261 6.31 -6.42 -5.68
C LEU A 261 5.01 -6.62 -6.48
N PHE A 262 4.90 -6.03 -7.67
CA PHE A 262 3.69 -6.09 -8.51
C PHE A 262 2.42 -5.68 -7.77
N HIS A 263 2.53 -4.57 -7.05
CA HIS A 263 1.48 -4.02 -6.20
C HIS A 263 0.91 -5.03 -5.17
N THR A 264 1.69 -6.05 -4.83
CA THR A 264 1.27 -7.16 -3.99
C THR A 264 2.31 -7.42 -2.92
N TYR A 265 1.86 -7.71 -1.71
CA TYR A 265 2.73 -8.19 -0.65
C TYR A 265 3.02 -9.68 -0.91
N ILE A 266 4.29 -10.04 -1.01
CA ILE A 266 4.72 -11.40 -1.37
C ILE A 266 5.67 -11.92 -0.30
N SER A 267 5.34 -13.09 0.25
CA SER A 267 6.25 -13.87 1.09
C SER A 267 6.98 -14.92 0.25
N LEU A 268 8.30 -14.91 0.31
CA LEU A 268 9.16 -15.76 -0.50
C LEU A 268 9.92 -16.73 0.40
N GLU A 269 9.83 -18.04 0.15
CA GLU A 269 10.66 -19.06 0.80
C GLU A 269 11.87 -19.43 -0.04
N ARG A 270 12.96 -19.79 0.62
CA ARG A 270 14.19 -20.23 -0.05
C ARG A 270 13.99 -21.62 -0.67
N LEU A 271 14.30 -21.74 -1.95
CA LEU A 271 14.33 -23.03 -2.63
C LEU A 271 15.52 -23.84 -2.10
N LYS A 272 15.23 -25.05 -1.59
CA LYS A 272 16.27 -26.00 -1.22
C LYS A 272 16.99 -26.45 -2.49
N ALA A 273 18.31 -26.37 -2.48
CA ALA A 273 19.18 -26.85 -3.54
C ALA A 273 19.10 -28.38 -3.69
#